data_AF-A0A7R9TE40-F1
#
_entry.id   AF-A0A7R9TE40-F1
#
_cell.length_a   1.000
_cell.length_b   1.000
_cell.length_c   1.000
_cell.angle_alpha   90.00
_cell.angle_beta   90.00
_cell.angle_gamma   90.00
#
_symmetry.space_group_name_H-M   'P 1'
#
loop_
_entity.id
_entity.type
_entity.pdbx_description
1 polymer ?
#
loop_
_entity_poly.entity_id
_entity_poly.type
_entity_poly.pdbx_seq_one_letter_code
_entity_poly.pdbx_strand_id
1 'polypeptide(L)'
;RGGGGGGGAGAVNPDAGAAAEFAWARERLFDEGLARTLFGFVQTARIATVMNEGGRETKKWPPVPLNTIEMQKRVNRACRISPAEVMKVAEELYNAGFISYPRTETDAFPKDFDFAGIIGPLTNHHVFGFHARALSAPSNRFRFPGNGGHDDNAHPPIYPTKLATERDYDAWRRDGKMNQIKIYDFVARHFLATCSLPAIAHKTTVEIEIGGEAFKATGVMIKEMNYLDVYGKGPVGGPRFDVSYDGWANNTLPTYAVGQRFEPTELSLAPGATQPPQLLSETDLLQKMENHQIGTGATQA
;
A
#
# COMPACT_ATOMS: atom_id res chain seq x y z
N ARG A 1 -41.88 2.42 -11.85
CA ARG A 1 -40.41 2.37 -12.02
C ARG A 1 -39.89 3.80 -11.90
N GLY A 2 -39.48 4.20 -10.70
CA GLY A 2 -38.92 5.52 -10.42
C GLY A 2 -37.65 5.33 -9.60
N GLY A 3 -36.52 5.76 -10.15
CA GLY A 3 -35.24 5.82 -9.46
C GLY A 3 -35.08 7.18 -8.81
N GLY A 4 -34.92 7.20 -7.49
CA GLY A 4 -34.51 8.37 -6.72
C GLY A 4 -33.13 8.11 -6.15
N GLY A 5 -32.11 8.79 -6.72
CA GLY A 5 -30.77 8.85 -6.15
C GLY A 5 -30.72 9.92 -5.06
N GLY A 6 -30.53 9.50 -3.82
CA GLY A 6 -30.24 10.37 -2.69
C GLY A 6 -28.74 10.50 -2.49
N GLY A 7 -28.19 11.68 -2.82
CA GLY A 7 -26.86 12.08 -2.37
C GLY A 7 -26.90 12.42 -0.89
N GLY A 8 -26.07 11.74 -0.11
CA GLY A 8 -25.82 12.06 1.30
C GLY A 8 -24.39 12.54 1.47
N ALA A 9 -24.20 13.85 1.58
CA ALA A 9 -23.00 14.43 2.16
C ALA A 9 -23.09 14.24 3.68
N GLY A 10 -22.46 13.18 4.19
CA GLY A 10 -22.40 12.89 5.63
C GLY A 10 -21.25 13.63 6.28
N ALA A 11 -21.56 14.61 7.14
CA ALA A 11 -20.63 15.10 8.14
C ALA A 11 -20.23 13.93 9.05
N VAL A 12 -18.93 13.69 9.20
CA VAL A 12 -18.41 12.63 10.07
C VAL A 12 -18.63 13.08 11.51
N ASN A 13 -19.57 12.42 12.18
CA ASN A 13 -19.71 12.51 13.63
C ASN A 13 -18.51 11.77 14.27
N PRO A 14 -17.63 12.44 15.04
CA PRO A 14 -16.45 11.79 15.61
C PRO A 14 -16.77 10.78 16.73
N ASP A 15 -18.02 10.74 17.21
CA ASP A 15 -18.47 9.87 18.31
C ASP A 15 -19.58 8.88 17.92
N ALA A 16 -19.71 8.53 16.63
CA ALA A 16 -20.40 7.30 16.25
C ALA A 16 -19.50 6.11 16.66
N GLY A 17 -19.66 5.64 17.91
CA GLY A 17 -18.77 4.69 18.56
C GLY A 17 -18.32 3.57 17.64
N ALA A 18 -17.03 3.57 17.30
CA ALA A 18 -16.43 2.55 16.46
C ALA A 18 -16.68 1.18 17.10
N ALA A 19 -17.44 0.31 16.46
CA ALA A 19 -17.62 -1.05 16.95
C ALA A 19 -16.30 -1.81 16.79
N ALA A 20 -15.85 -2.48 17.86
CA ALA A 20 -14.70 -3.38 17.78
C ALA A 20 -15.17 -4.77 17.37
N GLU A 21 -14.59 -5.30 16.30
CA GLU A 21 -14.75 -6.69 15.91
C GLU A 21 -13.61 -7.52 16.51
N PHE A 22 -13.96 -8.53 17.30
CA PHE A 22 -13.00 -9.41 17.95
C PHE A 22 -12.92 -10.74 17.20
N ALA A 23 -11.78 -11.00 16.56
CA ALA A 23 -11.51 -12.24 15.85
C ALA A 23 -11.14 -13.36 16.83
N TRP A 24 -11.71 -14.53 16.65
CA TRP A 24 -11.44 -15.69 17.50
C TRP A 24 -9.98 -16.15 17.40
N ALA A 25 -9.35 -16.45 18.54
CA ALA A 25 -7.93 -16.81 18.61
C ALA A 25 -7.60 -18.13 17.88
N ARG A 26 -8.57 -19.04 17.77
CA ARG A 26 -8.43 -20.30 17.02
C ARG A 26 -8.70 -20.16 15.52
N GLU A 27 -9.01 -18.94 15.05
CA GLU A 27 -9.41 -18.61 13.68
C GLU A 27 -10.69 -19.32 13.21
N ARG A 28 -10.61 -20.63 12.90
CA ARG A 28 -11.69 -21.43 12.32
C ARG A 28 -11.56 -22.91 12.68
N LEU A 29 -12.70 -23.62 12.65
CA LEU A 29 -12.77 -25.07 12.79
C LEU A 29 -13.46 -25.71 11.57
N PHE A 30 -13.06 -26.94 11.27
CA PHE A 30 -13.69 -27.78 10.23
C PHE A 30 -14.62 -28.87 10.82
N ASP A 31 -14.78 -28.89 12.14
CA ASP A 31 -15.73 -29.76 12.85
C ASP A 31 -16.89 -28.90 13.36
N GLU A 32 -18.07 -29.11 12.78
CA GLU A 32 -19.28 -28.34 13.12
C GLU A 32 -19.75 -28.63 14.55
N GLY A 33 -19.64 -29.88 15.02
CA GLY A 33 -20.08 -30.27 16.36
C GLY A 33 -19.27 -29.54 17.43
N LEU A 34 -17.94 -29.60 17.32
CA LEU A 34 -17.03 -28.89 18.22
C LEU A 34 -17.23 -27.37 18.16
N ALA A 35 -17.38 -26.80 16.96
CA ALA A 35 -17.61 -25.36 16.80
C ALA A 35 -18.90 -24.90 17.51
N ARG A 36 -19.99 -25.66 17.36
CA ARG A 36 -21.27 -25.40 18.05
C ARG A 36 -21.14 -25.54 19.56
N THR A 37 -20.42 -26.54 20.05
CA THR A 37 -20.18 -26.72 21.49
C THR A 37 -19.43 -25.53 22.09
N LEU A 38 -18.32 -25.11 21.48
CA LEU A 38 -17.54 -23.96 21.96
C LEU A 38 -18.35 -22.66 21.89
N PHE A 39 -19.10 -22.45 20.81
CA PHE A 39 -20.00 -21.30 20.70
C PHE A 39 -21.09 -21.30 21.78
N GLY A 40 -21.61 -22.47 22.16
CA GLY A 40 -22.55 -22.61 23.27
C GLY A 40 -21.96 -22.17 24.62
N PHE A 41 -20.69 -22.44 24.87
CA PHE A 41 -20.00 -21.94 26.07
C PHE A 41 -19.88 -20.41 26.07
N VAL A 42 -19.52 -19.83 24.92
CA VAL A 42 -19.43 -18.36 24.74
C VAL A 42 -20.79 -17.70 24.96
N GLN A 43 -21.86 -18.24 24.35
CA GLN A 43 -23.24 -17.73 24.51
C GLN A 43 -23.74 -17.83 25.95
N THR A 44 -23.37 -18.89 26.67
CA THR A 44 -23.77 -19.07 28.08
C THR A 44 -23.04 -18.08 28.98
N ALA A 45 -21.75 -17.85 28.73
CA ALA A 45 -20.94 -16.94 29.55
C ALA A 45 -21.36 -15.47 29.42
N ARG A 46 -21.72 -15.02 28.20
CA ARG A 46 -22.20 -13.67 27.80
C ARG A 46 -21.25 -12.50 28.05
N ILE A 47 -20.47 -12.53 29.11
CA ILE A 47 -19.62 -11.44 29.55
C ILE A 47 -18.19 -11.68 29.05
N ALA A 48 -17.71 -10.74 28.25
CA ALA A 48 -16.31 -10.60 27.91
C ALA A 48 -15.55 -9.95 29.06
N THR A 49 -14.34 -10.45 29.31
CA THR A 49 -13.36 -9.80 30.19
C THR A 49 -12.15 -9.42 29.35
N VAL A 50 -11.73 -8.15 29.43
CA VAL A 50 -10.49 -7.69 28.81
C VAL A 50 -9.33 -8.28 29.58
N MET A 51 -8.59 -9.17 28.95
CA MET A 51 -7.45 -9.87 29.56
C MET A 51 -6.16 -9.07 29.37
N ASN A 52 -6.02 -8.41 28.23
CA ASN A 52 -4.84 -7.66 27.87
C ASN A 52 -5.18 -6.48 26.96
N GLU A 53 -4.46 -5.38 27.12
CA GLU A 53 -4.47 -4.23 26.21
C GLU A 53 -3.01 -3.80 26.02
N GLY A 54 -2.59 -3.74 24.76
CA GLY A 54 -1.20 -3.43 24.43
C GLY A 54 -1.09 -2.59 23.17
N GLY A 55 -0.32 -1.51 23.27
CA GLY A 55 -0.01 -0.61 22.18
C GLY A 55 1.46 -0.67 21.79
N ARG A 56 1.77 -0.66 20.49
CA ARG A 56 3.14 -0.45 20.00
C ARG A 56 3.16 0.44 18.77
N GLU A 57 4.23 1.23 18.64
CA GLU A 57 4.53 1.86 17.37
C GLU A 57 4.81 0.79 16.32
N THR A 58 4.23 0.94 15.14
CA THR A 58 4.49 0.10 13.98
C THR A 58 4.80 1.00 12.79
N LYS A 59 5.69 0.51 11.93
CA LYS A 59 6.11 1.22 10.72
C LYS A 59 5.63 0.47 9.51
N LYS A 60 5.17 1.21 8.50
CA LYS A 60 5.02 0.70 7.15
C LYS A 60 6.13 1.27 6.30
N TRP A 61 7.04 0.41 5.87
CA TRP A 61 8.22 0.83 5.13
C TRP A 61 7.86 1.18 3.68
N PRO A 62 8.53 2.18 3.08
CA PRO A 62 8.37 2.47 1.66
C PRO A 62 8.87 1.32 0.79
N PRO A 63 8.54 1.28 -0.51
CA PRO A 63 9.06 0.27 -1.42
C PRO A 63 10.59 0.36 -1.52
N VAL A 64 11.22 -0.77 -1.91
CA VAL A 64 12.60 -0.80 -2.38
C VAL A 64 12.71 -0.14 -3.75
N PRO A 65 13.91 0.27 -4.20
CA PRO A 65 14.12 0.79 -5.55
C PRO A 65 13.52 -0.09 -6.66
N LEU A 66 13.08 0.55 -7.73
CA LEU A 66 12.22 -0.07 -8.73
C LEU A 66 13.00 -0.89 -9.75
N ASN A 67 12.70 -2.18 -9.88
CA ASN A 67 13.17 -3.01 -11.00
C ASN A 67 12.05 -3.22 -12.04
N THR A 68 12.35 -3.91 -13.14
CA THR A 68 11.40 -4.14 -14.24
C THR A 68 10.14 -4.88 -13.81
N ILE A 69 10.30 -5.97 -13.05
CA ILE A 69 9.20 -6.86 -12.66
C ILE A 69 8.25 -6.13 -11.70
N GLU A 70 8.79 -5.39 -10.73
CA GLU A 70 7.99 -4.59 -9.81
C GLU A 70 7.26 -3.44 -10.52
N MET A 71 7.89 -2.81 -11.53
CA MET A 71 7.21 -1.81 -12.36
C MET A 71 6.00 -2.42 -13.07
N GLN A 72 6.18 -3.53 -13.78
CA GLN A 72 5.09 -4.21 -14.49
C GLN A 72 3.96 -4.61 -13.54
N LYS A 73 4.28 -5.25 -12.40
CA LYS A 73 3.28 -5.71 -11.43
C LYS A 73 2.48 -4.56 -10.83
N ARG A 74 3.14 -3.49 -10.40
CA ARG A 74 2.48 -2.37 -9.72
C ARG A 74 1.66 -1.53 -10.67
N VAL A 75 2.17 -1.25 -11.87
CA VAL A 75 1.42 -0.50 -12.89
C VAL A 75 0.24 -1.33 -13.40
N ASN A 76 0.40 -2.64 -13.62
CA ASN A 76 -0.74 -3.50 -13.99
C ASN A 76 -1.83 -3.48 -12.91
N ARG A 77 -1.46 -3.68 -11.64
CA ARG A 77 -2.40 -3.70 -10.52
C ARG A 77 -3.14 -2.37 -10.36
N ALA A 78 -2.42 -1.24 -10.39
CA ALA A 78 -2.96 0.07 -10.06
C ALA A 78 -3.60 0.78 -11.27
N CYS A 79 -3.03 0.61 -12.47
CA CYS A 79 -3.43 1.34 -13.67
C CYS A 79 -4.12 0.47 -14.72
N ARG A 80 -4.16 -0.86 -14.54
CA ARG A 80 -4.75 -1.85 -15.48
C ARG A 80 -4.09 -1.82 -16.87
N ILE A 81 -2.77 -1.63 -16.90
CA ILE A 81 -1.96 -1.65 -18.13
C ILE A 81 -1.24 -3.01 -18.20
N SER A 82 -1.29 -3.70 -19.34
CA SER A 82 -0.62 -5.00 -19.50
C SER A 82 0.91 -4.88 -19.40
N PRO A 83 1.63 -5.90 -18.91
CA PRO A 83 3.09 -5.86 -18.80
C PRO A 83 3.81 -5.48 -20.11
N ALA A 84 3.35 -6.01 -21.25
CA ALA A 84 3.90 -5.68 -22.57
C ALA A 84 3.75 -4.19 -22.91
N GLU A 85 2.58 -3.59 -22.66
CA GLU A 85 2.35 -2.16 -22.89
C GLU A 85 3.14 -1.29 -21.89
N VAL A 86 3.29 -1.74 -20.64
CA VAL A 86 4.17 -1.07 -19.65
C VAL A 86 5.60 -0.98 -20.19
N MET A 87 6.14 -2.09 -20.70
CA MET A 87 7.52 -2.11 -21.24
C MET A 87 7.68 -1.22 -22.46
N LYS A 88 6.75 -1.31 -23.41
CA LYS A 88 6.77 -0.46 -24.60
C LYS A 88 6.79 1.03 -24.24
N VAL A 89 5.91 1.46 -23.34
CA VAL A 89 5.83 2.87 -22.94
C VAL A 89 7.05 3.29 -22.11
N ALA A 90 7.57 2.42 -21.25
CA ALA A 90 8.79 2.70 -20.50
C ALA A 90 10.00 2.87 -21.43
N GLU A 91 10.12 2.08 -22.49
CA GLU A 91 11.15 2.26 -23.53
C GLU A 91 11.01 3.59 -24.27
N GLU A 92 9.78 4.01 -24.62
CA GLU A 92 9.54 5.33 -25.21
C GLU A 92 9.97 6.47 -24.27
N LEU A 93 9.67 6.36 -22.97
CA LEU A 93 10.08 7.34 -21.96
C LEU A 93 11.60 7.37 -21.76
N TYR A 94 12.26 6.21 -21.78
CA TYR A 94 13.72 6.09 -21.72
C TYR A 94 14.38 6.74 -22.94
N ASN A 95 13.91 6.43 -24.15
CA ASN A 95 14.43 7.01 -25.39
C ASN A 95 14.24 8.53 -25.45
N ALA A 96 13.19 9.05 -24.81
CA ALA A 96 12.95 10.48 -24.65
C ALA A 96 13.72 11.12 -23.45
N GLY A 97 14.45 10.31 -22.67
CA GLY A 97 15.29 10.75 -21.56
C GLY A 97 14.53 11.10 -20.28
N PHE A 98 13.32 10.59 -20.07
CA PHE A 98 12.52 10.85 -18.87
C PHE A 98 12.80 9.89 -17.71
N ILE A 99 13.20 8.65 -18.01
CA ILE A 99 13.52 7.63 -17.01
C ILE A 99 14.85 6.93 -17.36
N SER A 100 15.45 6.26 -16.39
CA SER A 100 16.59 5.35 -16.61
C SER A 100 16.16 4.10 -17.39
N TYR A 101 17.13 3.28 -17.78
CA TYR A 101 16.88 2.10 -18.62
C TYR A 101 15.89 1.14 -17.94
N PRO A 102 14.75 0.79 -18.58
CA PRO A 102 13.62 0.13 -17.91
C PRO A 102 13.73 -1.40 -17.85
N ARG A 103 14.85 -1.97 -18.32
CA ARG A 103 15.15 -3.41 -18.31
C ARG A 103 16.33 -3.67 -17.38
N THR A 104 16.03 -3.84 -16.10
CA THR A 104 17.01 -4.06 -15.04
C THR A 104 16.42 -4.95 -13.95
N GLU A 105 17.27 -5.79 -13.38
CA GLU A 105 16.96 -6.58 -12.18
C GLU A 105 17.39 -5.85 -10.90
N THR A 106 18.13 -4.74 -11.04
CA THR A 106 18.71 -3.97 -9.93
C THR A 106 17.65 -3.25 -9.11
N ASP A 107 17.65 -3.49 -7.80
CA ASP A 107 16.75 -2.86 -6.82
C ASP A 107 17.54 -2.19 -5.68
N ALA A 108 18.75 -1.72 -5.99
CA ALA A 108 19.62 -0.97 -5.10
C ALA A 108 20.29 0.18 -5.84
N PHE A 109 20.28 1.38 -5.25
CA PHE A 109 21.08 2.49 -5.78
C PHE A 109 22.55 2.35 -5.39
N PRO A 110 23.50 2.78 -6.24
CA PRO A 110 24.91 2.84 -5.87
C PRO A 110 25.14 3.86 -4.74
N LYS A 111 26.21 3.68 -3.97
CA LYS A 111 26.47 4.47 -2.75
C LYS A 111 26.67 5.96 -3.03
N ASP A 112 27.19 6.30 -4.20
CA ASP A 112 27.50 7.64 -4.68
C ASP A 112 26.40 8.23 -5.57
N PHE A 113 25.21 7.63 -5.59
CA PHE A 113 24.06 8.15 -6.35
C PHE A 113 23.67 9.56 -5.89
N ASP A 114 23.57 10.51 -6.84
CA ASP A 114 23.18 11.89 -6.56
C ASP A 114 21.65 12.05 -6.42
N PHE A 115 21.13 11.67 -5.25
CA PHE A 115 19.70 11.84 -4.95
C PHE A 115 19.26 13.31 -5.00
N ALA A 116 20.12 14.24 -4.59
CA ALA A 116 19.77 15.66 -4.55
C ALA A 116 19.60 16.23 -5.97
N GLY A 117 20.48 15.86 -6.90
CA GLY A 117 20.39 16.22 -8.31
C GLY A 117 19.13 15.71 -9.00
N ILE A 118 18.59 14.55 -8.57
CA ILE A 118 17.32 14.02 -9.10
C ILE A 118 16.11 14.65 -8.42
N ILE A 119 16.12 14.80 -7.08
CA ILE A 119 14.97 15.35 -6.33
C ILE A 119 14.78 16.84 -6.63
N GLY A 120 15.86 17.60 -6.80
CA GLY A 120 15.83 19.05 -7.01
C GLY A 120 14.93 19.48 -8.18
N PRO A 121 15.11 18.97 -9.41
CA PRO A 121 14.21 19.29 -10.52
C PRO A 121 12.74 18.92 -10.24
N LEU A 122 12.48 17.79 -9.56
CA LEU A 122 11.12 17.32 -9.27
C LEU A 122 10.33 18.26 -8.34
N THR A 123 11.00 19.17 -7.61
CA THR A 123 10.32 20.18 -6.77
C THR A 123 9.41 21.10 -7.57
N ASN A 124 9.65 21.26 -8.88
CA ASN A 124 8.88 22.13 -9.75
C ASN A 124 7.63 21.46 -10.35
N HIS A 125 7.41 20.16 -10.07
CA HIS A 125 6.21 19.48 -10.56
C HIS A 125 4.96 19.91 -9.78
N HIS A 126 3.86 20.18 -10.48
CA HIS A 126 2.65 20.73 -9.87
C HIS A 126 1.93 19.73 -8.94
N VAL A 127 1.94 18.43 -9.28
CA VAL A 127 1.23 17.40 -8.48
C VAL A 127 2.06 16.86 -7.30
N PHE A 128 3.25 16.32 -7.55
CA PHE A 128 4.08 15.66 -6.53
C PHE A 128 5.28 16.50 -6.06
N GLY A 129 5.49 17.70 -6.62
CA GLY A 129 6.63 18.55 -6.25
C GLY A 129 6.59 19.01 -4.79
N PHE A 130 5.41 19.02 -4.15
CA PHE A 130 5.30 19.26 -2.70
C PHE A 130 6.09 18.23 -1.88
N HIS A 131 6.07 16.95 -2.31
CA HIS A 131 6.78 15.90 -1.61
C HIS A 131 8.28 15.97 -1.90
N ALA A 132 8.67 16.24 -3.15
CA ALA A 132 10.08 16.49 -3.50
C ALA A 132 10.67 17.66 -2.69
N ARG A 133 9.93 18.75 -2.51
CA ARG A 133 10.33 19.86 -1.61
C ARG A 133 10.49 19.40 -0.16
N ALA A 134 9.57 18.56 0.32
CA ALA A 134 9.65 17.98 1.65
C ALA A 134 10.85 17.03 1.83
N LEU A 135 11.46 16.50 0.77
CA LEU A 135 12.68 15.70 0.83
C LEU A 135 13.96 16.54 0.62
N SER A 136 13.83 17.79 0.16
CA SER A 136 14.97 18.66 -0.11
C SER A 136 15.52 19.29 1.18
N ALA A 137 16.83 19.51 1.25
CA ALA A 137 17.46 20.20 2.38
C ALA A 137 16.86 21.62 2.56
N PRO A 138 16.67 22.11 3.80
CA PRO A 138 17.12 21.55 5.09
C PRO A 138 16.12 20.57 5.78
N SER A 139 15.29 19.84 5.03
CA SER A 139 14.33 18.89 5.63
C SER A 139 14.97 17.62 6.25
N ASN A 140 14.32 17.06 7.26
CA ASN A 140 14.66 15.79 7.89
C ASN A 140 13.82 14.59 7.37
N ARG A 141 13.03 14.76 6.31
CA ARG A 141 12.17 13.69 5.76
C ARG A 141 12.85 12.80 4.71
N PHE A 142 14.04 13.17 4.25
CA PHE A 142 14.84 12.32 3.38
C PHE A 142 15.42 11.15 4.15
N ARG A 143 15.32 9.96 3.57
CA ARG A 143 16.03 8.76 3.97
C ARG A 143 16.67 8.15 2.74
N PHE A 144 17.90 7.66 2.87
CA PHE A 144 18.46 6.80 1.85
C PHE A 144 17.52 5.60 1.57
N PRO A 145 17.30 5.26 0.28
CA PRO A 145 16.52 4.08 -0.07
C PRO A 145 17.08 2.80 0.54
N GLY A 146 16.19 1.83 0.77
CA GLY A 146 16.60 0.47 1.11
C GLY A 146 17.25 -0.25 -0.08
N ASN A 147 17.60 -1.51 0.12
CA ASN A 147 18.18 -2.40 -0.89
C ASN A 147 17.31 -3.67 -0.96
N GLY A 148 16.86 -4.06 -2.14
CA GLY A 148 16.05 -5.28 -2.34
C GLY A 148 16.87 -6.56 -2.51
N GLY A 149 18.19 -6.45 -2.69
CA GLY A 149 19.16 -7.54 -2.71
C GLY A 149 19.57 -7.99 -4.12
N HIS A 150 19.06 -7.37 -5.17
CA HIS A 150 19.33 -7.73 -6.57
C HIS A 150 20.12 -6.63 -7.27
N ASP A 151 21.13 -7.03 -8.04
CA ASP A 151 22.00 -6.14 -8.81
C ASP A 151 22.49 -6.87 -10.06
N ASP A 152 22.12 -6.36 -11.24
CA ASP A 152 22.58 -6.89 -12.53
C ASP A 152 24.00 -6.42 -12.90
N ASN A 153 24.60 -5.54 -12.10
CA ASN A 153 25.91 -4.90 -12.30
C ASN A 153 26.04 -4.14 -13.64
N ALA A 154 24.93 -3.77 -14.27
CA ALA A 154 24.90 -3.09 -15.56
C ALA A 154 24.11 -1.77 -15.49
N HIS A 155 22.94 -1.80 -14.85
CA HIS A 155 22.02 -0.68 -14.80
C HIS A 155 21.59 -0.37 -13.36
N PRO A 156 21.43 0.93 -13.00
CA PRO A 156 20.78 1.30 -11.75
C PRO A 156 19.29 0.95 -11.80
N PRO A 157 18.57 1.04 -10.66
CA PRO A 157 17.12 0.91 -10.64
C PRO A 157 16.42 1.87 -11.62
N ILE A 158 15.13 1.65 -11.85
CA ILE A 158 14.29 2.53 -12.67
C ILE A 158 13.95 3.78 -11.86
N TYR A 159 14.39 4.97 -12.31
CA TYR A 159 14.17 6.26 -11.65
C TYR A 159 13.96 7.39 -12.68
N PRO A 160 13.35 8.53 -12.30
CA PRO A 160 13.20 9.66 -13.21
C PRO A 160 14.54 10.34 -13.46
N THR A 161 14.94 10.51 -14.71
CA THR A 161 16.19 11.19 -15.09
C THR A 161 15.96 12.65 -15.48
N LYS A 162 14.72 13.03 -15.77
CA LYS A 162 14.33 14.38 -16.18
C LYS A 162 12.92 14.70 -15.70
N LEU A 163 12.71 15.94 -15.28
CA LEU A 163 11.36 16.46 -15.03
C LEU A 163 10.56 16.57 -16.35
N ALA A 164 9.46 15.85 -16.45
CA ALA A 164 8.41 16.14 -17.42
C ALA A 164 7.63 17.40 -17.00
N THR A 165 7.57 18.36 -17.92
CA THR A 165 6.93 19.68 -17.73
C THR A 165 5.46 19.63 -18.15
N GLU A 166 4.67 20.65 -17.83
CA GLU A 166 3.27 20.70 -18.27
C GLU A 166 3.14 20.61 -19.80
N ARG A 167 4.12 21.16 -20.54
CA ARG A 167 4.17 21.04 -22.01
C ARG A 167 4.30 19.59 -22.47
N ASP A 168 5.07 18.77 -21.76
CA ASP A 168 5.22 17.35 -22.07
C ASP A 168 3.91 16.60 -21.80
N TYR A 169 3.24 16.90 -20.66
CA TYR A 169 1.93 16.33 -20.32
C TYR A 169 0.86 16.73 -21.34
N ASP A 170 0.83 17.99 -21.76
CA ASP A 170 -0.11 18.48 -22.76
C ASP A 170 0.10 17.81 -24.13
N ALA A 171 1.36 17.61 -24.52
CA ALA A 171 1.68 16.85 -25.72
C ALA A 171 1.16 15.40 -25.61
N TRP A 172 1.40 14.73 -24.48
CA TRP A 172 0.89 13.37 -24.26
C TRP A 172 -0.65 13.32 -24.26
N ARG A 173 -1.34 14.30 -23.66
CA ARG A 173 -2.81 14.41 -23.71
C ARG A 173 -3.32 14.55 -25.12
N ARG A 174 -2.76 15.49 -25.88
CA ARG A 174 -3.16 15.75 -27.27
C ARG A 174 -2.94 14.53 -28.17
N ASP A 175 -1.86 13.79 -27.95
CA ASP A 175 -1.47 12.66 -28.80
C ASP A 175 -2.12 11.33 -28.34
N GLY A 176 -3.01 11.34 -27.34
CA GLY A 176 -3.69 10.15 -26.81
C GLY A 176 -2.79 9.23 -25.97
N LYS A 177 -1.65 9.73 -25.51
CA LYS A 177 -0.56 9.02 -24.82
C LYS A 177 -0.72 9.02 -23.29
N MET A 178 -1.87 8.55 -22.80
CA MET A 178 -2.18 8.53 -21.35
C MET A 178 -1.36 7.55 -20.54
N ASN A 179 -0.82 6.51 -21.16
CA ASN A 179 0.06 5.57 -20.47
C ASN A 179 1.42 6.20 -20.13
N GLN A 180 1.91 7.15 -20.95
CA GLN A 180 3.14 7.90 -20.71
C GLN A 180 3.02 8.71 -19.42
N ILE A 181 1.90 9.42 -19.23
CA ILE A 181 1.58 10.13 -17.98
C ILE A 181 1.58 9.16 -16.80
N LYS A 182 0.81 8.07 -16.90
CA LYS A 182 0.63 7.12 -15.78
C LYS A 182 1.94 6.45 -15.37
N ILE A 183 2.79 6.08 -16.32
CA ILE A 183 4.05 5.37 -16.06
C ILE A 183 5.13 6.34 -15.58
N TYR A 184 5.24 7.54 -16.17
CA TYR A 184 6.17 8.54 -15.67
C TYR A 184 5.79 8.99 -14.24
N ASP A 185 4.51 9.28 -13.97
CA ASP A 185 4.02 9.60 -12.63
C ASP A 185 4.33 8.48 -11.64
N PHE A 186 4.13 7.23 -12.04
CA PHE A 186 4.46 6.07 -11.22
C PHE A 186 5.95 6.04 -10.87
N VAL A 187 6.84 6.13 -11.88
CA VAL A 187 8.30 6.07 -11.66
C VAL A 187 8.77 7.22 -10.77
N ALA A 188 8.30 8.45 -11.02
CA ALA A 188 8.67 9.61 -10.22
C ALA A 188 8.17 9.50 -8.77
N ARG A 189 6.89 9.14 -8.57
CA ARG A 189 6.30 8.99 -7.23
C ARG A 189 6.90 7.80 -6.48
N HIS A 190 7.26 6.72 -7.17
CA HIS A 190 7.97 5.58 -6.59
C HIS A 190 9.34 5.99 -6.09
N PHE A 191 10.15 6.68 -6.91
CA PHE A 191 11.45 7.20 -6.51
C PHE A 191 11.37 8.15 -5.30
N LEU A 192 10.41 9.07 -5.29
CA LEU A 192 10.20 9.94 -4.13
C LEU A 192 9.80 9.15 -2.87
N ALA A 193 8.99 8.10 -3.03
CA ALA A 193 8.60 7.24 -1.92
C ALA A 193 9.78 6.44 -1.34
N THR A 194 10.65 5.87 -2.18
CA THR A 194 11.83 5.11 -1.74
C THR A 194 12.79 5.98 -0.92
N CYS A 195 12.87 7.27 -1.25
CA CYS A 195 13.67 8.29 -0.56
C CYS A 195 13.00 8.90 0.68
N SER A 196 11.78 8.47 1.04
CA SER A 196 10.97 9.07 2.10
C SER A 196 10.97 8.25 3.39
N LEU A 197 10.63 8.85 4.52
CA LEU A 197 10.44 8.14 5.79
C LEU A 197 9.30 7.10 5.71
N PRO A 198 9.34 6.03 6.54
CA PRO A 198 8.23 5.09 6.64
C PRO A 198 6.98 5.77 7.19
N ALA A 199 5.80 5.30 6.82
CA ALA A 199 4.59 5.70 7.53
C ALA A 199 4.63 5.12 8.95
N ILE A 200 4.14 5.88 9.93
CA ILE A 200 4.17 5.52 11.35
C ILE A 200 2.74 5.45 11.87
N ALA A 201 2.40 4.37 12.59
CA ALA A 201 1.14 4.25 13.31
C ALA A 201 1.35 3.68 14.70
N HIS A 202 0.38 3.94 15.57
CA HIS A 202 0.23 3.21 16.81
C HIS A 202 -0.75 2.06 16.60
N LYS A 203 -0.28 0.83 16.78
CA LYS A 203 -1.10 -0.39 16.71
C LYS A 203 -1.48 -0.82 18.11
N THR A 204 -2.77 -0.89 18.38
CA THR A 204 -3.34 -1.36 19.65
C THR A 204 -3.95 -2.73 19.43
N THR A 205 -3.68 -3.67 20.32
CA THR A 205 -4.31 -4.99 20.35
C THR A 205 -5.00 -5.17 21.69
N VAL A 206 -6.27 -5.55 21.64
CA VAL A 206 -7.11 -5.84 22.81
C VAL A 206 -7.48 -7.32 22.75
N GLU A 207 -7.21 -8.03 23.83
CA GLU A 207 -7.55 -9.45 23.96
C GLU A 207 -8.63 -9.61 25.03
N ILE A 208 -9.68 -10.35 24.68
CA ILE A 208 -10.80 -10.63 25.57
C ILE A 208 -10.98 -12.14 25.72
N GLU A 209 -11.54 -12.55 26.85
CA GLU A 209 -11.99 -13.92 27.10
C GLU A 209 -13.50 -13.94 27.32
N ILE A 210 -14.18 -14.91 26.69
CA ILE A 210 -15.60 -15.21 26.92
C ILE A 210 -15.74 -16.73 27.00
N GLY A 211 -16.23 -17.26 28.12
CA GLY A 211 -16.55 -18.69 28.25
C GLY A 211 -15.36 -19.63 28.04
N GLY A 212 -14.15 -19.20 28.40
CA GLY A 212 -12.91 -19.95 28.20
C GLY A 212 -12.31 -19.85 26.79
N GLU A 213 -12.94 -19.09 25.88
CA GLU A 213 -12.42 -18.82 24.54
C GLU A 213 -11.87 -17.40 24.42
N ALA A 214 -10.72 -17.28 23.75
CA ALA A 214 -10.02 -16.01 23.58
C ALA A 214 -10.33 -15.37 22.21
N PHE A 215 -10.46 -14.05 22.20
CA PHE A 215 -10.67 -13.25 20.99
C PHE A 215 -9.78 -12.01 21.00
N LYS A 216 -9.43 -11.50 19.82
CA LYS A 216 -8.54 -10.34 19.65
C LYS A 216 -9.13 -9.31 18.69
N ALA A 217 -9.07 -8.04 19.08
CA ALA A 217 -9.30 -6.91 18.20
C ALA A 217 -7.99 -6.17 17.98
N THR A 218 -7.81 -5.56 16.80
CA THR A 218 -6.61 -4.78 16.48
C THR A 218 -7.00 -3.46 15.85
N GLY A 219 -6.54 -2.37 16.47
CA GLY A 219 -6.65 -1.02 15.97
C GLY A 219 -5.33 -0.50 15.43
N VAL A 220 -5.41 0.39 14.44
CA VAL A 220 -4.30 1.12 13.86
C VAL A 220 -4.68 2.60 13.79
N MET A 221 -3.89 3.43 14.47
CA MET A 221 -3.98 4.89 14.39
C MET A 221 -2.71 5.43 13.74
N ILE A 222 -2.82 5.80 12.47
CA ILE A 222 -1.74 6.39 11.69
C ILE A 222 -1.41 7.77 12.28
N LYS A 223 -0.14 7.95 12.64
CA LYS A 223 0.42 9.20 13.17
C LYS A 223 1.07 10.02 12.06
N GLU A 224 1.81 9.35 11.16
CA GLU A 224 2.50 9.99 10.06
C GLU A 224 2.33 9.19 8.77
N MET A 225 1.88 9.83 7.70
CA MET A 225 1.72 9.20 6.38
C MET A 225 3.05 9.09 5.64
N ASN A 226 3.95 10.06 5.79
CA ASN A 226 5.28 10.11 5.18
C ASN A 226 5.26 9.68 3.70
N TYR A 227 5.92 8.59 3.28
CA TYR A 227 5.93 8.17 1.88
C TYR A 227 4.53 7.97 1.26
N LEU A 228 3.51 7.65 2.07
CA LEU A 228 2.12 7.52 1.59
C LEU A 228 1.53 8.85 1.12
N ASP A 229 2.10 10.00 1.53
CA ASP A 229 1.67 11.31 1.02
C ASP A 229 1.89 11.41 -0.49
N VAL A 230 2.94 10.79 -1.05
CA VAL A 230 3.20 10.80 -2.51
C VAL A 230 2.78 9.50 -3.18
N TYR A 231 2.83 8.37 -2.48
CA TYR A 231 2.62 7.04 -3.06
C TYR A 231 1.21 6.47 -2.83
N GLY A 232 0.46 7.08 -1.91
CA GLY A 232 -0.94 6.78 -1.64
C GLY A 232 -1.92 7.72 -2.35
N LYS A 233 -3.02 8.05 -1.67
CA LYS A 233 -4.08 8.94 -2.18
C LYS A 233 -3.77 10.44 -2.05
N GLY A 234 -2.61 10.80 -1.51
CA GLY A 234 -2.24 12.18 -1.22
C GLY A 234 -2.40 12.54 0.26
N PRO A 235 -1.74 13.62 0.73
CA PRO A 235 -1.85 14.09 2.10
C PRO A 235 -3.27 14.59 2.42
N VAL A 236 -3.61 14.62 3.71
CA VAL A 236 -4.83 15.28 4.19
C VAL A 236 -4.70 16.79 3.98
N GLY A 237 -5.69 17.42 3.35
CA GLY A 237 -5.69 18.86 3.07
C GLY A 237 -4.74 19.31 1.94
N GLY A 238 -4.20 18.39 1.15
CA GLY A 238 -3.33 18.69 0.01
C GLY A 238 -3.79 18.02 -1.30
N PRO A 239 -2.89 17.93 -2.30
CA PRO A 239 -3.19 17.31 -3.59
C PRO A 239 -3.67 15.87 -3.42
N ARG A 240 -4.63 15.46 -4.25
CA ARG A 240 -5.16 14.09 -4.28
C ARG A 240 -4.78 13.43 -5.59
N PHE A 241 -4.40 12.15 -5.51
CA PHE A 241 -4.04 11.36 -6.68
C PHE A 241 -5.16 10.40 -7.05
N ASP A 242 -5.47 10.31 -8.34
CA ASP A 242 -6.41 9.33 -8.86
C ASP A 242 -5.92 7.90 -8.58
N VAL A 243 -4.63 7.67 -8.85
CA VAL A 243 -3.98 6.38 -8.65
C VAL A 243 -3.21 6.35 -7.32
N SER A 244 -3.50 5.32 -6.52
CA SER A 244 -2.79 4.96 -5.29
C SER A 244 -1.96 3.70 -5.58
N TYR A 245 -0.66 3.74 -5.31
CA TYR A 245 0.24 2.59 -5.51
C TYR A 245 0.50 1.82 -4.23
N ASP A 246 0.19 2.44 -3.09
CA ASP A 246 0.14 1.83 -1.78
C ASP A 246 -0.90 2.54 -0.90
N GLY A 247 -1.24 1.99 0.27
CA GLY A 247 -2.20 2.62 1.18
C GLY A 247 -2.17 2.03 2.58
N TRP A 248 -2.55 2.84 3.57
CA TRP A 248 -2.71 2.38 4.94
C TRP A 248 -3.96 3.04 5.52
N ALA A 249 -4.85 2.25 6.09
CA ALA A 249 -6.12 2.70 6.62
C ALA A 249 -6.08 2.75 8.15
N ASN A 250 -6.70 3.78 8.71
CA ASN A 250 -7.01 3.81 10.13
C ASN A 250 -8.09 2.78 10.43
N ASN A 251 -7.94 2.11 11.57
CA ASN A 251 -8.99 1.33 12.21
C ASN A 251 -8.90 1.63 13.70
N THR A 252 -9.71 2.56 14.21
CA THR A 252 -9.64 2.93 15.62
C THR A 252 -10.48 1.99 16.45
N LEU A 253 -9.91 1.50 17.56
CA LEU A 253 -10.69 0.79 18.57
C LEU A 253 -11.20 1.78 19.62
N PRO A 254 -12.36 1.51 20.25
CA PRO A 254 -12.71 2.08 21.54
C PRO A 254 -11.61 1.87 22.56
N THR A 255 -11.62 2.68 23.62
CA THR A 255 -10.72 2.48 24.75
C THR A 255 -11.22 1.31 25.60
N TYR A 256 -10.31 0.39 25.92
CA TYR A 256 -10.55 -0.73 26.81
C TYR A 256 -9.56 -0.70 27.97
N ALA A 257 -10.00 -1.06 29.17
CA ALA A 257 -9.13 -1.22 30.33
C ALA A 257 -8.95 -2.71 30.66
N VAL A 258 -7.74 -3.13 31.06
CA VAL A 258 -7.52 -4.50 31.54
C VAL A 258 -8.43 -4.78 32.75
N GLY A 259 -9.10 -5.92 32.73
CA GLY A 259 -10.12 -6.31 33.72
C GLY A 259 -11.51 -5.73 33.46
N GLN A 260 -11.68 -4.85 32.46
CA GLN A 260 -13.00 -4.37 32.06
C GLN A 260 -13.88 -5.53 31.62
N ARG A 261 -15.12 -5.54 32.11
CA ARG A 261 -16.14 -6.52 31.75
C ARG A 261 -17.24 -5.85 30.94
N PHE A 262 -17.66 -6.49 29.85
CA PHE A 262 -18.74 -5.99 29.01
C PHE A 262 -19.49 -7.13 28.33
N GLU A 263 -20.74 -6.89 27.95
CA GLU A 263 -21.53 -7.81 27.13
C GLU A 263 -21.35 -7.44 25.66
N PRO A 264 -20.86 -8.34 24.79
CA PRO A 264 -20.77 -8.10 23.36
C PRO A 264 -22.15 -7.80 22.77
N THR A 265 -22.21 -6.83 21.84
CA THR A 265 -23.46 -6.46 21.16
C THR A 265 -24.00 -7.60 20.29
N GLU A 266 -23.10 -8.38 19.70
CA GLU A 266 -23.42 -9.53 18.86
C GLU A 266 -22.41 -10.66 19.09
N LEU A 267 -22.90 -11.89 19.05
CA LEU A 267 -22.09 -13.12 19.01
C LEU A 267 -22.57 -13.94 17.82
N SER A 268 -21.68 -14.24 16.88
CA SER A 268 -22.02 -15.00 15.68
C SER A 268 -21.06 -16.16 15.43
N LEU A 269 -21.60 -17.27 14.93
CA LEU A 269 -20.85 -18.40 14.40
C LEU A 269 -21.14 -18.48 12.90
N ALA A 270 -20.31 -17.83 12.10
CA ALA A 270 -20.50 -17.77 10.66
C ALA A 270 -20.02 -19.07 9.98
N PRO A 271 -20.83 -19.69 9.11
CA PRO A 271 -20.35 -20.78 8.28
C PRO A 271 -19.35 -20.25 7.24
N GLY A 272 -18.38 -21.09 6.88
CA GLY A 272 -17.39 -20.76 5.85
C GLY A 272 -17.03 -21.98 5.02
N ALA A 273 -16.54 -21.73 3.80
CA ALA A 273 -16.04 -22.78 2.91
C ALA A 273 -14.69 -22.36 2.35
N THR A 274 -13.77 -23.32 2.19
CA THR A 274 -12.55 -23.09 1.43
C THR A 274 -12.91 -22.84 -0.03
N GLN A 275 -12.27 -21.85 -0.64
CA GLN A 275 -12.42 -21.57 -2.06
C GLN A 275 -11.26 -22.22 -2.82
N PRO A 276 -11.51 -22.77 -4.02
CA PRO A 276 -10.41 -23.19 -4.89
C PRO A 276 -9.55 -21.97 -5.27
N PRO A 277 -8.27 -22.18 -5.63
CA PRO A 277 -7.42 -21.11 -6.13
C PRO A 277 -8.03 -20.40 -7.33
N GLN A 278 -7.81 -19.09 -7.43
CA GLN A 278 -8.17 -18.35 -8.64
C GLN A 278 -7.24 -18.71 -9.80
N LEU A 279 -7.70 -18.49 -11.03
CA LEU A 279 -6.83 -18.52 -12.20
C LEU A 279 -5.71 -17.49 -12.05
N LEU A 280 -4.55 -17.77 -12.63
CA LEU A 280 -3.40 -16.87 -12.56
C LEU A 280 -3.71 -15.57 -13.31
N SER A 281 -3.53 -14.44 -12.63
CA SER A 281 -3.42 -13.14 -13.29
C SER A 281 -2.06 -13.02 -13.99
N GLU A 282 -1.91 -12.02 -14.87
CA GLU A 282 -0.61 -11.67 -15.45
C GLU A 282 0.44 -11.43 -14.36
N THR A 283 0.07 -10.77 -13.25
CA THR A 283 1.00 -10.53 -12.14
C THR A 283 1.39 -11.80 -11.38
N ASP A 284 0.47 -12.77 -11.27
CA ASP A 284 0.76 -14.06 -10.65
C ASP A 284 1.68 -14.89 -11.54
N LEU A 285 1.49 -14.80 -12.87
CA LEU A 285 2.36 -15.44 -13.84
C LEU A 285 3.77 -14.84 -13.81
N LEU A 286 3.91 -13.51 -13.82
CA LEU A 286 5.20 -12.83 -13.69
C LEU A 286 5.94 -13.27 -12.41
N GLN A 287 5.24 -13.30 -11.27
CA GLN A 287 5.85 -13.75 -10.00
C GLN A 287 6.29 -15.20 -10.07
N LYS A 288 5.50 -16.08 -10.71
CA LYS A 288 5.89 -17.49 -10.88
C LYS A 288 7.09 -17.61 -11.82
N MET A 289 7.14 -16.86 -12.90
CA MET A 289 8.26 -16.86 -13.84
C MET A 289 9.56 -16.43 -13.14
N GLU A 290 9.50 -15.38 -12.32
CA GLU A 290 10.61 -14.92 -11.47
C GLU A 290 11.06 -16.00 -10.48
N ASN A 291 10.13 -16.58 -9.72
CA ASN A 291 10.44 -17.63 -8.74
C ASN A 291 11.06 -18.89 -9.36
N HIS A 292 10.72 -19.18 -10.62
CA HIS A 292 11.26 -20.30 -11.38
C HIS A 292 12.44 -19.91 -12.29
N GLN A 293 12.89 -18.66 -12.24
CA GLN A 293 14.01 -18.14 -13.04
C GLN A 293 13.83 -18.36 -14.55
N ILE A 294 12.60 -18.26 -15.04
CA ILE A 294 12.27 -18.33 -16.47
C ILE A 294 11.92 -16.92 -16.99
N GLY A 295 12.36 -16.62 -18.22
CA GLY A 295 12.18 -15.30 -18.82
C GLY A 295 13.05 -14.20 -18.19
N THR A 296 14.21 -14.55 -17.60
CA THR A 296 15.18 -13.60 -17.03
C THR A 296 15.66 -12.55 -18.04
N GLY A 297 16.29 -11.48 -17.57
CA GLY A 297 16.73 -10.39 -18.44
C GLY A 297 15.57 -9.58 -19.04
N ALA A 298 14.50 -9.39 -18.25
CA ALA A 298 13.31 -8.64 -18.63
C ALA A 298 12.56 -9.19 -19.86
N THR A 299 12.51 -10.52 -20.04
CA THR A 299 11.81 -11.17 -21.16
C THR A 299 10.46 -11.81 -20.78
N GLN A 300 9.94 -11.51 -19.59
CA GLN A 300 8.68 -12.09 -19.10
C GLN A 300 7.39 -11.50 -19.68
N ALA A 301 7.48 -10.32 -20.32
CA ALA A 301 6.32 -9.57 -20.83
C ALA A 301 5.84 -10.04 -22.21
#